data_AF-A0A914CY95-F1
#
_entry.id   AF-A0A914CY95-F1
#
_cell.length_a   1.000
_cell.length_b   1.000
_cell.length_c   1.000
_cell.angle_alpha   90.00
_cell.angle_beta   90.00
_cell.angle_gamma   90.00
#
_symmetry.space_group_name_H-M   'P 1'
#
loop_
_entity.id
_entity.type
_entity.pdbx_description
1 polymer ?
#
loop_
_entity_poly.entity_id
_entity_poly.type
_entity_poly.pdbx_seq_one_letter_code
_entity_poly.pdbx_strand_id
1 'polypeptide(L)' 'MFTPAQRANAIIWFVECGDVHAVQNLFDKKYCHHDPNLQVPSKEEIHKWYENFRETGFTQDENVDELQHKTPKLDELI' A
#
# COMPACT_ATOMS: atom_id res chain seq x y z
N MET A 1 11.27 -9.15 -14.09
CA MET A 1 11.14 -7.84 -13.39
C MET A 1 9.66 -7.62 -13.08
N PHE A 2 9.32 -7.27 -11.83
CA PHE A 2 7.92 -7.06 -11.43
C PHE A 2 7.33 -5.77 -12.00
N THR A 3 6.09 -5.83 -12.49
CA THR A 3 5.33 -4.68 -12.98
C THR A 3 4.89 -3.77 -11.82
N PRO A 4 4.62 -2.46 -12.07
CA PRO A 4 4.09 -1.57 -11.04
C PRO A 4 2.80 -2.10 -10.39
N ALA A 5 1.90 -2.69 -11.16
CA ALA A 5 0.66 -3.27 -10.67
C ALA A 5 0.90 -4.46 -9.72
N GLN A 6 1.85 -5.34 -10.05
CA GLN A 6 2.22 -6.47 -9.18
C GLN A 6 2.80 -5.98 -7.85
N ARG A 7 3.67 -4.95 -7.88
CA ARG A 7 4.24 -4.35 -6.67
C ARG A 7 3.15 -3.70 -5.81
N ALA A 8 2.24 -2.95 -6.42
CA ALA A 8 1.12 -2.32 -5.72
C ALA A 8 0.21 -3.36 -5.03
N ASN A 9 -0.12 -4.46 -5.71
CA ASN A 9 -0.91 -5.54 -5.10
C ASN A 9 -0.17 -6.18 -3.92
N ALA A 10 1.14 -6.43 -4.04
CA ALA A 10 1.93 -6.98 -2.95
C ALA A 10 1.95 -6.06 -1.71
N ILE A 11 2.04 -4.74 -1.92
CA ILE A 11 1.96 -3.74 -0.83
C ILE A 11 0.59 -3.78 -0.17
N ILE A 12 -0.51 -3.79 -0.94
CA ILE A 12 -1.88 -3.83 -0.40
C ILE A 12 -2.06 -5.07 0.48
N TRP A 13 -1.68 -6.25 0.00
CA TRP A 13 -1.78 -7.48 0.80
C TRP A 13 -0.90 -7.45 2.05
N PHE A 14 0.27 -6.81 1.97
CA PHE A 14 1.14 -6.67 3.13
C PHE A 14 0.53 -5.76 4.19
N VAL A 15 -0.15 -4.68 3.79
CA VAL A 15 -0.90 -3.80 4.70
C VAL A 15 -2.09 -4.53 5.33
N GLU A 16 -2.82 -5.34 4.56
CA GLU A 16 -4.00 -6.07 5.04
C GLU A 16 -3.66 -7.21 6.00
N CYS A 17 -2.61 -7.99 5.69
CA CYS A 17 -2.29 -9.21 6.44
C CYS A 17 -1.14 -9.06 7.43
N GLY A 18 -0.23 -8.09 7.23
CA GLY A 18 0.96 -7.90 8.06
C GLY A 18 1.99 -9.05 8.01
N ASP A 19 1.77 -10.08 7.18
CA ASP A 19 2.61 -11.28 7.09
C ASP A 19 3.16 -11.49 5.68
N VAL A 20 4.48 -11.62 5.58
CA VAL A 20 5.19 -11.76 4.31
C VAL A 20 4.88 -13.10 3.63
N HIS A 21 4.73 -14.18 4.39
CA HIS A 21 4.46 -15.51 3.81
C HIS A 21 3.06 -15.55 3.19
N ALA A 22 2.08 -14.91 3.81
CA ALA A 22 0.74 -14.74 3.27
C ALA A 22 0.78 -13.97 1.94
N VAL A 23 1.52 -12.86 1.88
CA VAL A 23 1.71 -12.06 0.66
C VAL A 23 2.36 -12.90 -0.45
N GLN A 24 3.42 -13.64 -0.12
CA GLN A 24 4.12 -14.52 -1.07
C GLN A 24 3.20 -15.61 -1.62
N ASN A 25 2.40 -16.24 -0.76
CA ASN A 25 1.42 -17.24 -1.17
C ASN A 25 0.32 -16.66 -2.07
N LEU A 26 -0.16 -15.45 -1.78
CA LEU A 26 -1.14 -14.75 -2.63
C LEU A 26 -0.54 -14.35 -3.97
N PHE A 27 0.71 -13.89 -3.96
CA PHE A 27 1.45 -13.51 -5.16
C PHE A 27 1.67 -14.70 -6.08
N ASP A 28 2.12 -15.82 -5.52
CA ASP A 28 2.34 -17.07 -6.25
C ASP A 28 1.05 -17.55 -6.95
N LYS A 29 -0.04 -17.63 -6.17
CA LYS A 29 -1.37 -18.03 -6.66
C LYS A 29 -1.90 -17.12 -7.76
N LYS A 30 -1.64 -15.81 -7.68
CA LYS A 30 -2.22 -14.83 -8.60
C LYS A 30 -1.40 -14.63 -9.86
N TYR A 31 -0.07 -14.75 -9.79
CA TYR A 31 0.81 -14.38 -10.89
C TYR A 31 1.75 -15.50 -11.34
N CYS A 32 2.39 -16.22 -10.42
CA CYS A 32 3.43 -17.20 -10.76
C CYS A 32 2.85 -18.50 -11.34
N HIS A 33 1.67 -18.93 -10.89
CA HIS A 33 0.97 -20.08 -11.48
C HIS A 33 0.69 -19.96 -12.98
N HIS A 34 0.61 -18.72 -13.50
CA HIS A 34 0.29 -18.44 -14.91
C HIS A 34 1.52 -18.03 -15.74
N ASP A 35 2.64 -17.70 -15.10
CA ASP A 35 3.87 -17.27 -15.76
C ASP A 35 5.10 -17.98 -15.16
N PRO A 36 5.67 -18.99 -15.86
CA PRO A 36 6.80 -19.76 -15.35
C PRO A 36 8.10 -18.96 -15.25
N ASN A 37 8.17 -17.76 -15.83
CA ASN A 37 9.35 -16.89 -15.72
C ASN A 37 9.25 -15.89 -14.56
N LEU A 38 8.09 -15.80 -13.91
CA LEU A 38 7.85 -14.91 -12.80
C LEU A 38 8.07 -15.64 -11.48
N GLN A 39 9.05 -15.19 -10.71
CA GLN A 39 9.31 -15.71 -9.37
C GLN A 39 8.55 -14.91 -8.32
N VAL A 40 8.24 -15.55 -7.21
CA VAL A 40 7.63 -14.91 -6.04
C VAL A 40 8.60 -13.86 -5.48
N PRO A 41 8.14 -12.65 -5.12
CA PRO A 41 9.02 -11.64 -4.56
C PRO A 41 9.57 -12.06 -3.21
N SER A 42 10.83 -11.70 -2.98
CA SER A 42 11.49 -11.93 -1.69
C SER A 42 10.93 -11.03 -0.59
N LYS A 43 11.19 -11.41 0.66
CA LYS A 43 10.84 -10.58 1.83
C LYS A 43 11.42 -9.17 1.74
N GLU A 44 12.68 -9.07 1.33
CA GLU A 44 13.40 -7.80 1.20
C GLU A 44 12.75 -6.90 0.13
N GLU A 45 12.31 -7.48 -0.99
CA GLU A 45 11.61 -6.73 -2.03
C GLU A 45 10.26 -6.21 -1.55
N ILE A 46 9.47 -7.05 -0.88
CA ILE A 46 8.16 -6.65 -0.35
C ILE A 46 8.32 -5.51 0.66
N HIS A 47 9.27 -5.63 1.59
CA HIS A 47 9.57 -4.59 2.57
C HIS A 47 10.03 -3.29 1.88
N LYS A 48 10.96 -3.38 0.92
CA LYS A 48 11.45 -2.22 0.20
C LYS A 48 10.34 -1.50 -0.56
N TRP A 49 9.42 -2.24 -1.18
CA TRP A 49 8.27 -1.64 -1.87
C TRP A 49 7.33 -0.95 -0.89
N TYR A 50 7.10 -1.54 0.27
CA TYR A 50 6.30 -0.95 1.34
C TYR A 50 6.95 0.31 1.92
N GLU A 51 8.25 0.29 2.19
CA GLU A 51 9.02 1.45 2.68
C GLU A 51 8.97 2.60 1.67
N ASN A 52 9.30 2.33 0.40
CA ASN A 52 9.19 3.33 -0.66
C ASN A 52 7.77 3.92 -0.75
N PHE A 53 6.74 3.07 -0.64
CA PHE A 53 5.35 3.53 -0.65
C PHE A 53 5.06 4.43 0.56
N ARG A 54 5.50 4.07 1.77
CA ARG A 54 5.36 4.91 2.96
C ARG A 54 6.08 6.26 2.80
N GLU A 55 7.30 6.27 2.29
CA GLU A 55 8.08 7.50 2.09
C GLU A 55 7.43 8.43 1.07
N THR A 56 6.90 7.88 -0.04
CA THR A 56 6.15 8.67 -1.03
C THR A 56 4.76 9.10 -0.57
N GLY A 57 4.13 8.32 0.31
CA GLY A 57 2.81 8.63 0.88
C GLY A 57 2.85 9.63 2.03
N PHE A 58 4.00 9.78 2.71
CA PHE A 58 4.22 10.77 3.77
C PHE A 58 4.82 12.10 3.29
N THR A 59 5.26 12.20 2.02
CA THR A 59 5.87 13.43 1.48
C THR A 59 4.86 14.44 0.91
N GLN A 60 3.56 14.27 1.16
CA GLN A 60 2.52 15.24 0.81
C GLN A 60 1.45 15.36 1.88
N ASP A 61 1.84 15.60 3.14
CA ASP A 61 0.99 16.40 4.04
C ASP A 61 1.73 16.94 5.27
N GLU A 62 2.66 17.87 5.06
CA GLU A 62 3.01 18.87 6.08
C GLU A 62 2.03 20.08 6.01
N ASN A 63 0.75 19.86 5.72
CA ASN A 63 -0.30 20.89 5.75
C ASN A 63 -1.67 20.39 6.26
N VAL A 64 -1.72 19.34 7.10
CA VAL A 64 -2.98 18.91 7.76
C VAL A 64 -3.29 19.70 9.04
N ASP A 65 -2.95 21.00 9.12
CA ASP A 65 -3.34 21.86 10.25
C ASP A 65 -4.48 22.84 9.90
N GLU A 66 -4.79 23.07 8.62
CA GLU A 66 -5.74 24.14 8.22
C GLU A 66 -7.21 23.72 7.98
N LEU A 67 -7.61 22.47 8.23
CA LEU A 67 -8.99 22.02 7.97
C LEU A 67 -9.88 21.83 9.21
N GLN A 68 -9.43 22.14 10.43
CA GLN A 68 -10.26 21.99 11.64
C GLN A 68 -11.07 23.22 12.06
N HIS A 69 -11.04 24.35 11.33
CA HIS A 69 -11.61 25.61 11.84
C HIS A 69 -12.78 26.22 11.06
N LYS A 70 -13.57 25.44 10.30
CA LYS A 70 -14.86 25.95 9.76
C LYS A 70 -15.96 24.89 9.70
N THR A 71 -16.36 24.35 10.85
CA THR A 71 -17.74 23.90 11.03
C THR A 71 -18.52 25.03 11.69
N PRO A 72 -19.39 25.78 10.97
CA PRO A 72 -20.34 26.64 11.65
C PRO A 72 -21.26 25.75 12.50
N LYS A 73 -21.46 26.15 13.76
CA LYS A 73 -22.38 25.46 14.67
C LYS A 73 -23.80 25.58 14.10
N LEU A 74 -24.54 24.47 14.14
CA LEU A 74 -25.91 24.35 13.64
C LEU A 74 -26.94 25.20 14.43
N ASP A 75 -26.51 25.96 15.43
CA ASP A 75 -27.36 26.82 16.28
C ASP A 75 -27.75 28.18 15.65
N GLU A 76 -27.30 28.49 14.42
CA GLU A 76 -27.70 29.72 13.70
C GLU A 76 -28.67 29.49 12.53
N LEU A 77 -29.23 28.28 12.38
CA LEU A 77 -30.31 27.99 11.43
C LEU A 77 -31.65 27.93 12.19
N ILE A 78 -32.07 29.12 12.66
CA ILE A 78 -33.45 29.42 13.03
C ILE A 78 -34.26 29.57 11.74
#